data_AF-A0A662UX38-F1
#
_entry.id   AF-A0A662UX38-F1
#
_cell.length_a   1.000
_cell.length_b   1.000
_cell.length_c   1.000
_cell.angle_alpha   90.00
_cell.angle_beta   90.00
_cell.angle_gamma   90.00
#
_symmetry.space_group_name_H-M   'P 1'
#
loop_
_entity.id
_entity.type
_entity.pdbx_description
1 polymer ?
#
loop_
_entity_poly.entity_id
_entity_poly.type
_entity_poly.pdbx_seq_one_letter_code
_entity_poly.pdbx_strand_id
1 'polypeptide(L)'
;MTIYWERCSICGKYHVLKQCILDDDLMVCSYCCLSCPKRSICHNPVWLPVLKVALKTEVKPRRREAEKIILDLLSRLEEGEKKD
;
A
#
# COMPACT_ATOMS: atom_id res chain seq x y z
N MET A 1 9.38 16.19 19.50
CA MET A 1 8.72 14.86 19.56
C MET A 1 9.82 13.86 19.85
N THR A 2 9.90 13.37 21.08
CA THR A 2 11.00 12.47 21.51
C THR A 2 10.59 11.04 21.21
N ILE A 3 11.36 10.35 20.38
CA ILE A 3 11.12 8.94 20.04
C ILE A 3 11.87 8.10 21.07
N TYR A 4 11.13 7.48 21.98
CA TYR A 4 11.70 6.55 22.95
C TYR A 4 11.77 5.16 22.34
N TRP A 5 12.98 4.59 22.34
CA TRP A 5 13.24 3.23 21.92
C TRP A 5 13.22 2.35 23.16
N GLU A 6 12.27 1.43 23.22
CA GLU A 6 12.07 0.54 24.34
C GLU A 6 12.14 -0.92 23.87
N ARG A 7 12.36 -1.82 24.83
CA ARG A 7 12.49 -3.24 24.54
C ARG A 7 11.11 -3.87 24.33
N CYS A 8 10.84 -4.35 23.11
CA CYS A 8 9.59 -5.03 22.78
C CYS A 8 9.37 -6.27 23.67
N SER A 9 8.19 -6.41 24.27
CA SER A 9 7.86 -7.54 25.15
C SER A 9 7.82 -8.89 24.42
N ILE A 10 7.68 -8.89 23.09
CA ILE A 10 7.59 -10.12 22.28
C ILE A 10 8.96 -10.55 21.75
N CYS A 11 9.66 -9.67 21.01
CA CYS A 11 10.93 -10.03 20.36
C CYS A 11 12.17 -9.61 21.14
N GLY A 12 12.02 -8.85 22.24
CA GLY A 12 13.13 -8.41 23.08
C GLY A 12 14.07 -7.40 22.43
N LYS A 13 13.76 -6.87 21.24
CA LYS A 13 14.56 -5.86 20.53
C LYS A 13 14.09 -4.45 20.82
N TYR A 14 15.00 -3.49 20.75
CA TYR A 14 14.68 -2.08 20.91
C TYR A 14 13.98 -1.55 19.67
N HIS A 15 12.77 -1.04 19.86
CA HIS A 15 11.94 -0.44 18.81
C HIS A 15 11.10 0.69 19.39
N VAL A 16 10.46 1.45 18.52
CA VAL A 16 9.29 2.22 18.93
C VAL A 16 8.18 1.22 19.27
N LEU A 17 7.66 1.32 20.48
CA LEU A 17 6.61 0.45 20.98
C LEU A 17 5.28 1.19 21.05
N LYS A 18 4.20 0.42 21.01
CA LYS A 18 2.85 0.87 21.32
C LYS A 18 2.15 -0.22 22.13
N GLN A 19 1.19 0.19 22.94
CA GLN A 19 0.40 -0.72 23.77
C GLN A 19 -0.53 -1.58 22.89
N CYS A 20 -0.59 -2.88 23.17
CA CYS A 20 -1.52 -3.78 22.49
C CYS A 20 -2.96 -3.48 22.90
N ILE A 21 -3.91 -3.51 21.95
CA ILE A 21 -5.33 -3.26 22.26
C ILE A 21 -6.00 -4.47 22.92
N LEU A 22 -5.46 -5.67 22.71
CA LEU A 22 -6.02 -6.90 23.29
C LEU A 22 -5.46 -7.22 24.67
N ASP A 23 -4.30 -6.66 25.04
CA ASP A 23 -3.59 -6.94 26.29
C ASP A 23 -2.90 -5.64 26.75
N ASP A 24 -3.46 -4.96 27.74
CA ASP A 24 -3.00 -3.64 28.19
C ASP A 24 -1.58 -3.66 28.78
N ASP A 25 -1.11 -4.79 29.30
CA ASP A 25 0.24 -4.93 29.85
C ASP A 25 1.32 -5.14 28.77
N LEU A 26 0.95 -5.24 27.50
CA LEU A 26 1.84 -5.68 26.43
C LEU A 26 2.27 -4.51 25.53
N MET A 27 3.54 -4.12 25.62
CA MET A 27 4.17 -3.15 24.72
C MET A 27 4.82 -3.85 23.52
N VAL A 28 4.31 -3.58 22.31
CA VAL A 28 4.68 -4.31 21.08
C VAL A 28 5.23 -3.40 19.99
N CYS A 29 6.25 -3.90 19.28
CA CYS A 29 6.75 -3.23 18.08
C CYS A 29 5.86 -3.53 16.86
N SER A 30 6.04 -2.74 15.79
CA SER A 30 5.28 -2.88 14.55
C SER A 30 5.38 -4.28 13.93
N TYR A 31 6.59 -4.85 13.90
CA TYR A 31 6.83 -6.18 13.34
C TYR A 31 6.03 -7.27 14.06
N CYS A 32 6.11 -7.31 15.40
CA CYS A 32 5.43 -8.31 16.20
C CYS A 32 3.89 -8.13 16.19
N CYS A 33 3.42 -6.88 16.11
CA CYS A 33 2.00 -6.60 15.97
C CYS A 33 1.45 -7.08 14.61
N LEU A 34 2.20 -6.85 13.52
CA LEU A 34 1.81 -7.28 12.18
C LEU A 34 1.81 -8.81 12.01
N SER A 35 2.75 -9.49 12.67
CA SER A 35 2.88 -10.96 12.65
C SER A 35 2.09 -11.66 13.76
N CYS A 36 1.25 -10.94 14.51
CA CYS A 36 0.53 -11.51 15.65
C CYS A 36 -0.48 -12.58 15.17
N PRO A 37 -0.52 -13.79 15.77
CA PRO A 37 -1.48 -14.83 15.40
C PRO A 37 -2.93 -14.46 15.75
N LYS A 38 -3.13 -13.62 16.79
CA LYS A 38 -4.45 -13.11 17.19
C LYS A 38 -4.89 -11.89 16.36
N ARG A 39 -4.19 -11.56 15.27
CA ARG A 39 -4.49 -10.34 14.49
C ARG A 39 -5.86 -10.37 13.82
N SER A 40 -6.40 -11.56 13.51
CA SER A 40 -7.74 -11.72 12.93
C SER A 40 -8.88 -11.23 13.85
N ILE A 41 -8.68 -11.29 15.17
CA ILE A 41 -9.65 -10.80 16.17
C ILE A 41 -9.33 -9.37 16.63
N CYS A 42 -8.25 -8.77 16.14
CA CYS A 42 -7.85 -7.42 16.53
C CYS A 42 -8.60 -6.39 15.68
N HIS A 43 -9.64 -5.77 16.24
CA HIS A 43 -10.48 -4.80 15.53
C HIS A 43 -9.71 -3.54 15.09
N ASN A 44 -8.70 -3.11 15.85
CA ASN A 44 -7.90 -1.94 15.55
C ASN A 44 -6.42 -2.19 15.89
N PRO A 45 -5.63 -2.80 14.99
CA PRO A 45 -4.21 -3.02 15.25
C PRO A 45 -3.48 -1.71 15.50
N VAL A 46 -2.75 -1.61 16.62
CA VAL A 46 -2.06 -0.38 17.03
C VAL A 46 -1.00 0.08 16.00
N TRP A 47 -0.50 -0.88 15.22
CA TRP A 47 0.35 -0.69 14.06
C TRP A 47 -0.44 -0.99 12.79
N LEU A 48 -1.48 -0.19 12.53
CA LEU A 48 -2.16 -0.17 11.24
C LEU A 48 -1.25 0.54 10.23
N PRO A 49 -0.77 -0.12 9.17
CA PRO A 49 -0.21 0.61 8.05
C PRO A 49 -1.38 1.38 7.45
N VAL A 50 -1.44 2.69 7.69
CA VAL A 50 -2.34 3.59 6.97
C VAL A 50 -1.83 3.60 5.53
N LEU A 51 -2.28 2.61 4.75
CA LEU A 51 -2.20 2.66 3.31
C LEU A 51 -3.09 3.83 2.93
N LYS A 52 -2.47 5.01 2.75
CA LYS A 52 -3.06 6.10 1.99
C LYS A 52 -3.20 5.56 0.57
N VAL A 53 -4.26 4.78 0.33
CA VAL A 53 -4.71 4.48 -1.01
C VAL A 53 -5.18 5.83 -1.52
N ALA A 54 -4.26 6.60 -2.11
CA ALA A 54 -4.66 7.64 -3.02
C ALA A 54 -5.48 6.91 -4.07
N LEU A 55 -6.81 7.02 -3.97
CA LEU A 55 -7.71 6.65 -5.03
C LEU A 55 -7.25 7.47 -6.24
N LYS A 56 -6.35 6.90 -7.04
CA LYS A 56 -5.99 7.43 -8.35
C LYS A 56 -7.17 7.16 -9.27
N THR A 57 -8.35 7.73 -8.97
CA THR A 57 -9.39 7.96 -9.95
C THR A 57 -8.97 9.15 -10.80
N GLU A 58 -7.84 8.97 -11.50
CA GLU A 58 -7.43 9.85 -12.56
C GLU A 58 -7.17 8.96 -13.76
N VAL A 59 -8.24 8.72 -14.51
CA VAL A 59 -8.16 8.29 -15.90
C VAL A 59 -7.35 9.37 -16.61
N LYS A 60 -6.03 9.19 -16.67
CA LYS A 60 -5.11 10.15 -17.29
C LYS A 60 -5.61 10.46 -18.71
N PRO A 61 -5.96 11.73 -19.04
CA PRO A 61 -6.49 12.08 -20.36
C PRO A 61 -5.51 11.72 -21.51
N ARG A 62 -4.20 11.76 -21.22
CA ARG A 62 -3.12 11.37 -22.14
C ARG A 62 -3.25 9.96 -22.74
N ARG A 63 -3.84 9.00 -22.02
CA ARG A 63 -3.91 7.61 -22.52
C ARG A 63 -4.89 7.48 -23.68
N ARG A 64 -6.00 8.22 -23.64
CA ARG A 64 -7.02 8.24 -24.71
C ARG A 64 -6.54 8.93 -25.98
N GLU A 65 -5.75 9.99 -25.87
CA GLU A 65 -5.14 10.64 -27.04
C GLU A 65 -4.12 9.74 -27.71
N ALA A 66 -3.25 9.09 -26.94
CA ALA A 66 -2.28 8.14 -27.48
C ALA A 66 -2.96 6.97 -28.21
N GLU A 67 -4.03 6.41 -27.64
CA GLU A 67 -4.82 5.33 -28.26
C GLU A 67 -5.47 5.78 -29.57
N LYS A 68 -6.01 7.00 -29.65
CA LYS A 68 -6.57 7.55 -30.89
C LYS A 68 -5.51 7.73 -31.99
N ILE A 69 -4.33 8.24 -31.63
CA ILE A 69 -3.24 8.45 -32.59
C ILE A 69 -2.75 7.10 -33.12
N ILE A 70 -2.61 6.09 -32.26
CA ILE A 70 -2.20 4.75 -32.68
C ILE A 70 -3.22 4.15 -33.65
N LEU A 71 -4.51 4.26 -33.35
CA LEU A 71 -5.58 3.76 -34.24
C LEU A 71 -5.59 4.47 -35.60
N ASP A 72 -5.41 5.79 -35.64
CA ASP A 72 -5.33 6.55 -36.90
C ASP A 72 -4.12 6.12 -37.76
N LEU A 73 -2.96 5.91 -37.13
CA LEU A 73 -1.76 5.44 -37.83
C LEU A 73 -1.92 4.02 -38.39
N LEU A 74 -2.56 3.11 -37.63
CA LEU A 74 -2.82 1.74 -38.08
C LEU A 74 -3.76 1.71 -39.30
N SER A 75 -4.84 2.49 -39.28
CA SER A 75 -5.78 2.57 -40.41
C SER A 75 -5.08 3.04 -41.70
N ARG A 76 -4.17 4.02 -41.60
CA ARG A 76 -3.42 4.52 -42.76
C ARG A 76 -2.45 3.50 -43.34
N LEU A 77 -1.86 2.65 -42.49
CA LEU A 77 -0.99 1.57 -42.94
C LEU A 77 -1.80 0.51 -43.70
N GLU A 78 -2.96 0.11 -43.19
CA GLU A 78 -3.85 -0.86 -43.86
C GLU A 78 -4.41 -0.33 -45.20
N GLU A 79 -4.66 0.97 -45.31
CA GLU A 79 -5.07 1.61 -46.56
C GLU A 79 -3.91 1.72 -47.57
N GLY A 80 -2.67 1.85 -47.09
CA GLY A 80 -1.47 1.83 -47.91
C GLY A 80 -1.19 0.45 -48.49
N GLU A 81 -1.30 -0.61 -47.68
CA GLU A 81 -1.08 -2.01 -48.11
C GLU A 81 -2.13 -2.52 -49.11
N LYS A 82 -3.30 -1.89 -49.21
CA LYS A 82 -4.37 -2.26 -50.17
C LYS A 82 -4.24 -1.59 -51.54
N LYS A 83 -3.31 -0.63 -51.70
CA LYS A 83 -3.13 0.15 -52.94
C LYS A 83 -1.95 -0.31 -53.80
N ASP A 84 -1.19 -1.30 -53.34
CA ASP A 84 -0.23 -2.08 -54.13
C ASP A 84 -0.85 -3.43 -54.54
#